data_AF-A0A0F8Z8Z4-F1
#
_entry.id   AF-A0A0F8Z8Z4-F1
#
_cell.length_a   1.000
_cell.length_b   1.000
_cell.length_c   1.000
_cell.angle_alpha   90.00
_cell.angle_beta   90.00
_cell.angle_gamma   90.00
#
_symmetry.space_group_name_H-M   'P 1'
#
loop_
_entity.id
_entity.type
_entity.pdbx_description
1 polymer ?
#
loop_
_entity_poly.entity_id
_entity_poly.type
_entity_poly.pdbx_seq_one_letter_code
_entity_poly.pdbx_strand_id
1 'polypeptide(L)'
;DVLVLSERNGSVRFLNLLEYASLDRPEQQWLWEGIIPKPGMSVLVGMPFEGKSFLALQIAFAMGQGRGELFGKKIIPGKVWYLQLDTSELLWRERLVKIAEHGVPIGGNIAMLHPDDTHPLDICSGEGQAWVKACLADIKPSLTIIDVLREIHTKDENDNTAVKELNDALASCFPQQAYLLVHHTRKIPMDVEDPDPRIFGRGASALMGKADTAMILHNRKLRVTSRAGKAEFKLNQREEWTGLWELR
;
A
#
# COMPACT_ATOMS: atom_id res chain seq x y z
N ASP A 1 28.04 -25.08 -20.98
CA ASP A 1 28.80 -23.95 -21.53
C ASP A 1 28.16 -22.62 -21.14
N VAL A 2 28.78 -21.94 -20.18
CA VAL A 2 28.36 -20.59 -19.76
C VAL A 2 29.00 -19.61 -20.74
N LEU A 3 28.19 -19.02 -21.62
CA LEU A 3 28.63 -17.94 -22.49
C LEU A 3 28.82 -16.67 -21.65
N VAL A 4 30.09 -16.36 -21.35
CA VAL A 4 30.48 -15.08 -20.75
C VAL A 4 30.81 -14.11 -21.89
N LEU A 5 29.94 -13.12 -22.13
CA LEU A 5 30.22 -12.02 -23.07
C LEU A 5 30.41 -10.70 -22.32
N SER A 6 31.69 -10.31 -22.29
CA SER A 6 32.35 -9.00 -22.18
C SER A 6 31.99 -7.97 -21.10
N GLU A 7 33.04 -7.22 -20.78
CA GLU A 7 33.24 -6.32 -19.67
C GLU A 7 32.62 -4.93 -19.87
N ARG A 8 31.62 -4.60 -19.05
CA ARG A 8 31.44 -3.25 -18.48
C ARG A 8 30.94 -3.41 -17.04
N ASN A 9 31.80 -3.10 -16.06
CA ASN A 9 31.53 -3.01 -14.61
C ASN A 9 30.55 -4.05 -14.04
N GLY A 10 31.11 -5.22 -13.66
CA GLY A 10 30.40 -6.33 -13.05
C GLY A 10 29.99 -7.38 -14.08
N SER A 11 30.56 -8.59 -14.00
CA SER A 11 30.19 -9.68 -14.91
C SER A 11 28.71 -10.01 -14.74
N VAL A 12 27.89 -9.72 -15.75
CA VAL A 12 26.49 -10.16 -15.79
C VAL A 12 26.48 -11.67 -16.03
N ARG A 13 25.83 -12.41 -15.13
CA ARG A 13 25.69 -13.87 -15.26
C ARG A 13 24.38 -14.19 -15.94
N PHE A 14 24.44 -15.02 -16.98
CA PHE A 14 23.28 -15.55 -17.67
C PHE A 14 23.09 -17.01 -17.26
N LEU A 15 21.84 -17.38 -16.96
CA LEU A 15 21.44 -18.75 -16.64
C LEU A 15 20.50 -19.25 -17.74
N ASN A 16 20.58 -20.52 -18.09
CA ASN A 16 19.53 -21.14 -18.89
C ASN A 16 18.26 -21.34 -18.03
N LEU A 17 17.13 -21.67 -18.67
CA LEU A 17 15.83 -21.78 -17.98
C LEU A 17 15.84 -22.81 -16.85
N LEU A 18 16.56 -23.93 -17.02
CA LEU A 18 16.63 -24.98 -16.00
C LEU A 18 17.49 -24.54 -14.81
N GLU A 19 18.63 -23.92 -15.07
CA GLU A 19 19.49 -23.33 -14.03
C GLU A 19 18.73 -22.26 -13.24
N TYR A 20 17.98 -21.40 -13.93
CA TYR A 20 17.16 -20.36 -13.29
C TYR A 20 16.05 -20.97 -12.41
N ALA A 21 15.34 -21.99 -12.92
CA ALA A 21 14.27 -22.67 -12.19
C ALA A 21 14.78 -23.47 -10.98
N SER A 22 16.05 -23.87 -10.97
CA SER A 22 16.68 -24.63 -9.89
C SER A 22 17.36 -23.75 -8.85
N LEU A 23 17.27 -22.42 -8.97
CA LEU A 23 17.83 -21.51 -7.98
C LEU A 23 17.13 -21.70 -6.63
N ASP A 24 17.90 -21.90 -5.58
CA ASP A 24 17.41 -21.81 -4.21
C ASP A 24 17.06 -20.35 -3.91
N ARG A 25 15.76 -20.04 -3.99
CA ARG A 25 15.18 -18.71 -3.77
C ARG A 25 14.07 -18.83 -2.74
N PRO A 26 13.95 -17.86 -1.82
CA PRO A 26 12.81 -17.82 -0.92
C PRO A 26 11.52 -17.70 -1.73
N GLU A 27 10.47 -18.40 -1.28
CA GLU A 27 9.13 -18.18 -1.80
C GLU A 27 8.70 -16.72 -1.63
N GLN A 28 7.72 -16.29 -2.44
CA GLN A 28 7.10 -14.98 -2.30
C GLN A 28 6.61 -14.80 -0.86
N GLN A 29 7.17 -13.81 -0.17
CA GLN A 29 6.76 -13.46 1.18
C GLN A 29 5.55 -12.53 1.15
N TRP A 30 4.71 -12.61 2.19
CA TRP A 30 3.52 -11.79 2.35
C TRP A 30 3.52 -11.13 3.73
N LEU A 31 3.25 -9.83 3.77
CA LEU A 31 2.93 -9.12 5.02
C LEU A 31 1.50 -9.39 5.44
N TRP A 32 0.59 -9.47 4.47
CA TRP A 32 -0.78 -9.92 4.66
C TRP A 32 -1.07 -10.99 3.59
N GLU A 33 -1.33 -12.22 4.03
CA GLU A 33 -1.33 -13.41 3.19
C GLU A 33 -2.20 -13.28 1.94
N GLY A 34 -1.57 -13.40 0.76
CA GLY A 34 -2.23 -13.28 -0.55
C GLY A 34 -2.65 -11.86 -0.94
N ILE A 35 -2.41 -10.87 -0.07
CA ILE A 35 -2.89 -9.49 -0.21
C ILE A 35 -1.72 -8.51 -0.29
N ILE A 36 -0.88 -8.36 0.74
CA ILE A 36 0.26 -7.43 0.70
C ILE A 36 1.57 -8.23 0.55
N PRO A 37 2.22 -8.21 -0.63
CA PRO A 37 3.49 -8.90 -0.84
C PRO A 37 4.67 -8.19 -0.15
N LYS A 38 5.75 -8.93 0.11
CA LYS A 38 7.04 -8.42 0.61
C LYS A 38 8.17 -8.87 -0.33
N PRO A 39 8.84 -7.95 -1.03
CA PRO A 39 8.43 -6.57 -1.30
C PRO A 39 7.26 -6.49 -2.30
N GLY A 40 6.73 -5.28 -2.52
CA GLY A 40 5.80 -5.04 -3.62
C GLY A 40 4.85 -3.87 -3.40
N MET A 41 4.19 -3.46 -4.48
CA MET A 41 3.25 -2.35 -4.49
C MET A 41 1.82 -2.86 -4.34
N SER A 42 1.14 -2.39 -3.29
CA SER A 42 -0.30 -2.59 -3.10
C SER A 42 -1.05 -1.27 -3.25
N VAL A 43 -2.24 -1.31 -3.83
CA VAL A 43 -3.08 -0.11 -3.98
C VAL A 43 -4.48 -0.41 -3.42
N LEU A 44 -4.96 0.44 -2.52
CA LEU A 44 -6.33 0.41 -1.99
C LEU A 44 -7.13 1.58 -2.57
N VAL A 45 -8.16 1.25 -3.34
CA VAL A 45 -9.04 2.22 -3.98
C VAL A 45 -10.47 2.17 -3.50
N GLY A 46 -11.17 3.27 -3.71
CA GLY A 46 -12.59 3.43 -3.37
C GLY A 46 -12.96 4.91 -3.37
N MET A 47 -14.26 5.20 -3.43
CA MET A 47 -14.73 6.59 -3.42
C MET A 47 -14.32 7.31 -2.13
N PRO A 48 -14.26 8.66 -2.14
CA PRO A 48 -14.14 9.44 -0.90
C PRO A 48 -15.15 8.97 0.15
N PHE A 49 -14.74 8.97 1.42
CA PHE A 49 -15.56 8.57 2.58
C PHE A 49 -15.99 7.10 2.67
N GLU A 50 -15.56 6.20 1.76
CA GLU A 50 -15.81 4.74 1.84
C GLU A 50 -15.01 4.00 2.93
N GLY A 51 -14.33 4.71 3.84
CA GLY A 51 -13.63 4.08 4.97
C GLY A 51 -12.26 3.44 4.66
N LYS A 52 -11.60 3.84 3.56
CA LYS A 52 -10.27 3.36 3.18
C LYS A 52 -9.20 3.62 4.25
N SER A 53 -9.15 4.83 4.80
CA SER A 53 -8.21 5.19 5.86
C SER A 53 -8.43 4.36 7.12
N PHE A 54 -9.68 3.98 7.44
CA PHE A 54 -9.96 3.05 8.55
C PHE A 54 -9.43 1.66 8.26
N LEU A 55 -9.61 1.15 7.04
CA LEU A 55 -9.05 -0.15 6.64
C LEU A 55 -7.51 -0.12 6.66
N ALA A 56 -6.88 0.93 6.13
CA ALA A 56 -5.44 1.13 6.16
C ALA A 56 -4.91 1.18 7.61
N LEU A 57 -5.63 1.87 8.50
CA LEU A 57 -5.31 1.94 9.92
C LEU A 57 -5.44 0.57 10.62
N GLN A 58 -6.45 -0.25 10.27
CA GLN A 58 -6.55 -1.61 10.79
C GLN A 58 -5.42 -2.52 10.34
N ILE A 59 -4.96 -2.37 9.09
CA ILE A 59 -3.76 -3.07 8.60
C ILE A 59 -2.55 -2.64 9.44
N ALA A 60 -2.39 -1.33 9.69
CA ALA A 60 -1.31 -0.80 10.53
C ALA A 60 -1.35 -1.36 11.95
N PHE A 61 -2.52 -1.37 12.61
CA PHE A 61 -2.69 -1.94 13.94
C PHE A 61 -2.40 -3.44 13.97
N ALA A 62 -2.94 -4.21 13.02
CA ALA A 62 -2.78 -5.64 12.98
C ALA A 62 -1.30 -6.05 12.79
N MET A 63 -0.55 -5.34 11.93
CA MET A 63 0.89 -5.51 11.76
C MET A 63 1.71 -4.99 12.95
N GLY A 64 1.47 -3.74 13.36
CA GLY A 64 2.26 -3.06 14.39
C GLY A 64 2.14 -3.71 15.77
N GLN A 65 1.00 -4.35 16.05
CA GLN A 65 0.74 -5.06 17.31
C GLN A 65 0.99 -6.56 17.21
N GLY A 66 1.20 -7.08 16.01
CA GLY A 66 1.40 -8.50 15.77
C GLY A 66 0.19 -9.37 16.10
N ARG A 67 -1.02 -8.96 15.69
CA ARG A 67 -2.29 -9.67 15.98
C ARG A 67 -2.40 -11.06 15.33
N GLY A 68 -1.43 -11.47 14.51
CA GLY A 68 -1.36 -12.79 13.87
C GLY A 68 -2.27 -12.94 12.65
N GLU A 69 -3.46 -12.33 12.68
CA GLU A 69 -4.43 -12.37 11.59
C GLU A 69 -5.20 -11.06 11.40
N LEU A 70 -5.65 -10.82 10.17
CA LEU A 70 -6.63 -9.79 9.79
C LEU A 70 -7.61 -10.40 8.79
N PHE A 71 -8.90 -10.36 9.11
CA PHE A 71 -9.98 -10.96 8.30
C PHE A 71 -9.74 -12.43 7.93
N GLY A 72 -9.24 -13.23 8.88
CA GLY A 72 -8.98 -14.67 8.70
C GLY A 72 -7.80 -14.98 7.78
N LYS A 73 -6.95 -13.97 7.48
CA LYS A 73 -5.70 -14.13 6.73
C LYS A 73 -4.52 -13.76 7.62
N LYS A 74 -3.44 -14.54 7.55
CA LYS A 74 -2.24 -14.31 8.35
C LYS A 74 -1.66 -12.93 8.06
N ILE A 75 -1.29 -12.21 9.11
CA ILE A 75 -0.60 -10.92 9.00
C ILE A 75 0.70 -10.96 9.82
N ILE A 76 1.81 -10.61 9.17
CA ILE A 76 3.14 -10.72 9.76
C ILE A 76 3.43 -9.45 10.58
N PRO A 77 3.80 -9.58 11.87
CA PRO A 77 4.18 -8.45 12.69
C PRO A 77 5.36 -7.67 12.08
N GLY A 78 5.33 -6.35 12.16
CA GLY A 78 6.41 -5.52 11.64
C GLY A 78 6.20 -4.04 11.90
N LYS A 79 7.27 -3.25 11.75
CA LYS A 79 7.19 -1.80 11.88
C LYS A 79 6.45 -1.21 10.68
N VAL A 80 5.47 -0.36 10.94
CA VAL A 80 4.67 0.32 9.93
C VAL A 80 5.03 1.80 9.95
N TRP A 81 5.30 2.39 8.79
CA TRP A 81 5.32 3.83 8.62
C TRP A 81 4.00 4.27 8.01
N TYR A 82 3.20 5.04 8.76
CA TYR A 82 1.92 5.56 8.29
C TYR A 82 2.06 7.05 7.97
N LEU A 83 1.98 7.39 6.69
CA LEU A 83 2.00 8.76 6.19
C LEU A 83 0.56 9.20 5.90
N GLN A 84 -0.07 9.87 6.87
CA GLN A 84 -1.39 10.50 6.74
C GLN A 84 -1.22 11.94 6.23
N LEU A 85 -1.88 12.26 5.12
CA LEU A 85 -1.76 13.52 4.39
C LEU A 85 -3.10 14.16 4.02
N ASP A 86 -4.22 13.43 4.08
CA ASP A 86 -5.55 13.90 3.62
C ASP A 86 -6.53 14.19 4.77
N THR A 87 -6.08 14.05 6.02
CA THR A 87 -6.88 14.39 7.21
C THR A 87 -6.09 15.34 8.09
N SER A 88 -6.74 16.41 8.58
CA SER A 88 -6.10 17.34 9.50
C SER A 88 -5.63 16.64 10.78
N GLU A 89 -4.55 17.14 11.38
CA GLU A 89 -3.96 16.56 12.60
C GLU A 89 -5.01 16.41 13.71
N LEU A 90 -5.81 17.45 13.97
CA LEU A 90 -6.83 17.43 15.02
C LEU A 90 -7.87 16.32 14.81
N LEU A 91 -8.40 16.19 13.59
CA LEU A 91 -9.37 15.14 13.27
C LEU A 91 -8.76 13.74 13.32
N TRP A 92 -7.49 13.62 12.92
CA TRP A 92 -6.78 12.36 12.99
C TRP A 92 -6.51 11.93 14.44
N ARG A 93 -6.07 12.88 15.30
CA ARG A 93 -5.90 12.67 16.73
C ARG A 93 -7.21 12.27 17.40
N GLU A 94 -8.30 12.98 17.14
CA GLU A 94 -9.64 12.63 17.65
C GLU A 94 -10.05 11.21 17.24
N ARG A 95 -9.80 10.83 15.98
CA ARG A 95 -10.07 9.48 15.48
C ARG A 95 -9.30 8.42 16.27
N LEU A 96 -8.00 8.63 16.50
CA LEU A 96 -7.17 7.69 17.26
C LEU A 96 -7.62 7.58 18.72
N VAL A 97 -7.92 8.71 19.37
CA VAL A 97 -8.44 8.75 20.74
C VAL A 97 -9.75 7.98 20.84
N LYS A 98 -10.70 8.25 19.94
CA LYS A 98 -11.99 7.55 19.91
C LYS A 98 -11.82 6.04 19.72
N ILE A 99 -10.91 5.61 18.85
CA ILE A 99 -10.59 4.19 18.67
C ILE A 99 -10.08 3.56 19.97
N ALA A 100 -9.16 4.24 20.67
CA ALA A 100 -8.57 3.77 21.93
C ALA A 100 -9.60 3.68 23.06
N GLU A 101 -10.47 4.69 23.20
CA GLU A 101 -11.54 4.74 24.19
C GLU A 101 -12.53 3.57 24.05
N HIS A 102 -12.67 3.02 22.85
CA HIS A 102 -13.51 1.85 22.57
C HIS A 102 -12.74 0.53 22.62
N GLY A 103 -11.63 0.50 23.37
CA GLY A 103 -10.92 -0.73 23.73
C GLY A 103 -10.10 -1.33 22.59
N VAL A 104 -9.88 -0.61 21.49
CA VAL A 104 -8.97 -1.04 20.42
C VAL A 104 -7.58 -0.53 20.76
N PRO A 105 -6.58 -1.41 21.00
CA PRO A 105 -5.21 -0.96 21.19
C PRO A 105 -4.76 -0.17 19.96
N ILE A 106 -4.18 1.02 20.16
CA ILE A 106 -3.62 1.87 19.10
C ILE A 106 -2.09 1.96 19.13
N GLY A 107 -1.44 1.31 20.11
CA GLY A 107 0.02 1.21 20.20
C GLY A 107 0.62 0.20 19.23
N GLY A 108 1.89 -0.13 19.44
CA GLY A 108 2.66 -1.07 18.61
C GLY A 108 3.76 -0.35 17.81
N ASN A 109 4.39 -1.08 16.89
CA ASN A 109 5.48 -0.57 16.07
C ASN A 109 4.94 0.25 14.89
N ILE A 110 4.26 1.36 15.17
CA ILE A 110 3.68 2.26 14.15
C ILE A 110 4.33 3.63 14.30
N ALA A 111 4.98 4.10 13.25
CA ALA A 111 5.59 5.42 13.18
C ALA A 111 4.70 6.35 12.33
N MET A 112 4.45 7.55 12.84
CA MET A 112 3.80 8.64 12.12
C MET A 112 4.75 9.84 12.05
N LEU A 113 4.61 10.66 11.02
CA LEU A 113 5.33 11.93 10.94
C LEU A 113 4.82 12.87 12.04
N HIS A 114 5.72 13.65 12.64
CA HIS A 114 5.31 14.71 13.55
C HIS A 114 4.52 15.78 12.77
N PRO A 115 3.42 16.34 13.31
CA PRO A 115 2.63 17.34 12.60
C PRO A 115 3.43 18.58 12.17
N ASP A 116 4.36 19.04 13.02
CA ASP A 116 5.20 20.20 12.70
C ASP A 116 6.23 19.91 11.58
N ASP A 117 6.48 18.63 11.28
CA ASP A 117 7.36 18.20 10.19
C ASP A 117 6.57 17.90 8.90
N THR A 118 5.25 18.14 8.88
CA THR A 118 4.43 17.98 7.68
C THR A 118 4.67 19.14 6.71
N HIS A 119 5.32 18.84 5.59
CA HIS A 119 5.55 19.76 4.48
C HIS A 119 5.04 19.15 3.17
N PRO A 120 4.71 19.97 2.15
CA PRO A 120 4.34 19.46 0.83
C PRO A 120 5.40 18.48 0.30
N LEU A 121 4.98 17.25 0.00
CA LEU A 121 5.85 16.21 -0.53
C LEU A 121 5.60 16.04 -2.03
N ASP A 122 6.65 16.13 -2.84
CA ASP A 122 6.60 15.68 -4.24
C ASP A 122 7.62 14.56 -4.47
N ILE A 123 7.14 13.32 -4.51
CA ILE A 123 7.95 12.13 -4.75
C ILE A 123 8.58 12.11 -6.16
N CYS A 124 8.06 12.89 -7.10
CA CYS A 124 8.67 13.03 -8.42
C CYS A 124 9.89 13.96 -8.42
N SER A 125 10.08 14.75 -7.36
CA SER A 125 11.22 15.65 -7.21
C SER A 125 12.44 14.95 -6.58
N GLY A 126 13.65 15.40 -6.88
CA GLY A 126 14.86 14.85 -6.28
C GLY A 126 14.90 15.01 -4.75
N GLU A 127 14.39 16.13 -4.24
CA GLU A 127 14.29 16.42 -2.81
C GLU A 127 13.31 15.48 -2.11
N GLY A 128 12.10 15.31 -2.65
CA GLY A 128 11.11 14.39 -2.10
C GLY A 128 11.60 12.94 -2.11
N GLN A 129 12.28 12.50 -3.18
CA GLN A 129 12.90 11.18 -3.23
C GLN A 129 13.99 11.01 -2.16
N ALA A 130 14.84 12.02 -1.96
CA ALA A 130 15.88 12.00 -0.94
C ALA A 130 15.29 11.94 0.47
N TRP A 131 14.25 12.73 0.73
CA TRP A 131 13.54 12.76 2.01
C TRP A 131 12.87 11.42 2.33
N VAL A 132 12.14 10.82 1.37
CA VAL A 132 11.53 9.48 1.56
C VAL A 132 12.60 8.43 1.85
N LYS A 133 13.71 8.44 1.10
CA LYS A 133 14.82 7.50 1.33
C LYS A 133 15.47 7.68 2.70
N ALA A 134 15.63 8.92 3.17
CA ALA A 134 16.14 9.20 4.51
C ALA A 134 15.18 8.66 5.60
N CYS A 135 13.87 8.90 5.46
CA CYS A 135 12.86 8.36 6.36
C CYS A 135 12.87 6.83 6.38
N LEU A 136 12.98 6.17 5.22
CA LEU A 136 13.07 4.72 5.14
C LEU A 136 14.34 4.16 5.80
N ALA A 137 15.47 4.86 5.68
CA ALA A 137 16.73 4.46 6.29
C ALA A 137 16.70 4.56 7.82
N ASP A 138 16.02 5.59 8.35
CA ASP A 138 15.83 5.79 9.79
C ASP A 138 14.76 4.84 10.37
N ILE A 139 13.56 4.86 9.78
CA ILE A 139 12.41 4.13 10.28
C ILE A 139 12.57 2.62 10.06
N LYS A 140 13.11 2.19 8.91
CA LYS A 140 13.22 0.78 8.47
C LYS A 140 11.89 0.01 8.55
N PRO A 141 10.81 0.52 7.93
CA PRO A 141 9.50 -0.10 8.03
C PRO A 141 9.39 -1.39 7.21
N SER A 142 8.65 -2.36 7.73
CA SER A 142 8.19 -3.52 6.96
C SER A 142 7.10 -3.13 5.96
N LEU A 143 6.22 -2.19 6.33
CA LEU A 143 5.18 -1.63 5.46
C LEU A 143 5.18 -0.10 5.54
N THR A 144 5.12 0.57 4.39
CA THR A 144 4.82 2.00 4.33
C THR A 144 3.41 2.19 3.80
N ILE A 145 2.57 2.94 4.51
CA ILE A 145 1.21 3.28 4.09
C ILE A 145 1.20 4.76 3.73
N ILE A 146 0.75 5.08 2.51
CA ILE A 146 0.59 6.46 2.03
C ILE A 146 -0.91 6.72 1.85
N ASP A 147 -1.46 7.57 2.71
CA ASP A 147 -2.87 7.92 2.79
C ASP A 147 -3.02 9.45 2.65
N VAL A 148 -3.15 10.02 1.45
CA VAL A 148 -3.42 9.38 0.15
C VAL A 148 -2.36 9.70 -0.90
N LEU A 149 -2.27 8.87 -1.94
CA LEU A 149 -1.32 9.02 -3.05
C LEU A 149 -1.36 10.42 -3.71
N ARG A 150 -2.55 11.03 -3.81
CA ARG A 150 -2.74 12.31 -4.48
C ARG A 150 -1.91 13.44 -3.87
N GLU A 151 -1.61 13.35 -2.57
CA GLU A 151 -0.92 14.39 -1.81
C GLU A 151 0.62 14.31 -1.91
N ILE A 152 1.17 13.33 -2.63
CA ILE A 152 2.61 13.14 -2.76
C ILE A 152 3.16 13.43 -4.16
N HIS A 153 2.36 13.96 -5.09
CA HIS A 153 2.81 14.32 -6.44
C HIS A 153 1.94 15.39 -7.09
N THR A 154 2.51 16.09 -8.08
CA THR A 154 1.83 17.12 -8.88
C THR A 154 1.40 16.65 -10.27
N LYS A 155 1.71 15.39 -10.62
CA LYS A 155 1.45 14.81 -11.95
C LYS A 155 -0.04 14.73 -12.30
N ASP A 156 -0.35 14.89 -13.59
CA ASP A 156 -1.68 14.63 -14.15
C ASP A 156 -1.87 13.13 -14.31
N GLU A 157 -2.80 12.57 -13.54
CA GLU A 157 -3.09 11.14 -13.57
C GLU A 157 -3.77 10.71 -14.89
N ASN A 158 -4.31 11.64 -15.66
CA ASN A 158 -4.85 11.34 -16.99
C ASN A 158 -3.78 11.17 -18.07
N ASP A 159 -2.56 11.62 -17.82
CA ASP A 159 -1.45 11.48 -18.75
C ASP A 159 -0.64 10.21 -18.42
N ASN A 160 -0.67 9.25 -19.34
CA ASN A 160 0.08 8.00 -19.21
C ASN A 160 1.58 8.20 -19.02
N THR A 161 2.15 9.26 -19.60
CA THR A 161 3.58 9.59 -19.44
C THR A 161 3.84 10.06 -18.03
N ALA A 162 3.01 10.97 -17.51
CA ALA A 162 3.12 11.49 -16.16
C ALA A 162 2.89 10.39 -15.10
N VAL A 163 1.95 9.48 -15.33
CA VAL A 163 1.73 8.31 -14.44
C VAL A 163 2.90 7.32 -14.50
N LYS A 164 3.54 7.15 -15.67
CA LYS A 164 4.75 6.33 -15.77
C LYS A 164 5.88 6.94 -14.94
N GLU A 165 6.11 8.25 -15.06
CA GLU A 165 7.11 8.96 -14.25
C GLU A 165 6.83 8.82 -12.75
N LEU A 166 5.57 8.93 -12.34
CA LEU A 166 5.16 8.70 -10.94
C LEU A 166 5.48 7.27 -10.48
N ASN A 167 5.17 6.25 -11.30
CA ASN A 167 5.50 4.86 -10.98
C ASN A 167 7.01 4.63 -10.86
N ASP A 168 7.80 5.23 -11.76
CA ASP A 168 9.26 5.12 -11.73
C ASP A 168 9.83 5.81 -10.47
N ALA A 169 9.25 6.95 -10.06
CA ALA A 169 9.59 7.64 -8.82
C ALA A 169 9.24 6.83 -7.56
N LEU A 170 8.05 6.21 -7.52
CA LEU A 170 7.64 5.29 -6.45
C LEU A 170 8.60 4.11 -6.34
N ALA A 171 8.92 3.46 -7.46
CA ALA A 171 9.88 2.35 -7.49
C ALA A 171 11.29 2.76 -7.04
N SER A 172 11.73 3.97 -7.39
CA SER A 172 13.00 4.55 -6.91
C SER A 172 13.01 4.81 -5.41
N CYS A 173 11.88 5.24 -4.83
CA CYS A 173 11.77 5.55 -3.40
C CYS A 173 11.67 4.31 -2.53
N PHE A 174 11.01 3.26 -3.01
CA PHE A 174 10.70 2.05 -2.24
C PHE A 174 11.39 0.78 -2.80
N PRO A 175 12.72 0.80 -3.03
CA PRO A 175 13.40 -0.35 -3.60
C PRO A 175 13.34 -1.54 -2.64
N GLN A 176 12.79 -2.66 -3.10
CA GLN A 176 12.61 -3.87 -2.29
C GLN A 176 11.84 -3.64 -0.98
N GLN A 177 10.94 -2.65 -0.95
CA GLN A 177 10.09 -2.34 0.19
C GLN A 177 8.62 -2.64 -0.18
N ALA A 178 7.80 -2.97 0.83
CA ALA A 178 6.37 -3.16 0.63
C ALA A 178 5.62 -1.88 1.02
N TYR A 179 4.85 -1.34 0.09
CA TYR A 179 4.09 -0.12 0.33
C TYR A 179 2.64 -0.24 -0.14
N LEU A 180 1.76 0.42 0.60
CA LEU A 180 0.33 0.50 0.35
C LEU A 180 -0.04 1.94 0.01
N LEU A 181 -0.55 2.14 -1.20
CA LEU A 181 -1.08 3.42 -1.65
C LEU A 181 -2.59 3.45 -1.44
N VAL A 182 -3.10 4.40 -0.66
CA VAL A 182 -4.53 4.71 -0.64
C VAL A 182 -4.81 5.72 -1.75
N HIS A 183 -5.83 5.44 -2.56
CA HIS A 183 -6.14 6.27 -3.72
C HIS A 183 -7.66 6.36 -3.93
N HIS A 184 -8.15 7.51 -4.36
CA HIS A 184 -9.57 7.70 -4.63
C HIS A 184 -9.91 7.16 -6.03
N THR A 185 -10.97 6.38 -6.16
CA THR A 185 -11.53 6.11 -7.49
C THR A 185 -12.36 7.30 -7.95
N ARG A 186 -12.58 7.39 -9.28
CA ARG A 186 -13.73 8.12 -9.81
C ARG A 186 -15.05 7.52 -9.31
N LYS A 187 -16.14 8.23 -9.62
CA LYS A 187 -17.50 7.78 -9.35
C LYS A 187 -17.71 6.38 -9.94
N ILE A 188 -17.92 5.40 -9.07
CA ILE A 188 -18.37 4.06 -9.45
C ILE A 188 -19.89 4.19 -9.63
N PRO A 189 -20.45 3.90 -10.82
CA PRO A 189 -21.89 3.91 -11.00
C PRO A 189 -22.56 2.96 -10.00
N MET A 190 -23.66 3.38 -9.39
CA MET A 190 -24.31 2.63 -8.31
C MET A 190 -24.83 1.25 -8.74
N ASP A 191 -25.08 1.07 -10.03
CA ASP A 191 -25.54 -0.17 -10.66
C ASP A 191 -24.41 -1.19 -10.85
N VAL A 192 -23.14 -0.81 -10.63
CA VAL A 192 -22.02 -1.76 -10.69
C VAL A 192 -21.92 -2.48 -9.34
N GLU A 193 -22.55 -3.64 -9.27
CA GLU A 193 -22.42 -4.53 -8.10
C GLU A 193 -21.02 -5.14 -7.97
N ASP A 194 -20.33 -5.34 -9.11
CA ASP A 194 -19.02 -5.97 -9.17
C ASP A 194 -17.92 -5.11 -9.82
N PRO A 195 -17.45 -4.03 -9.16
CA PRO A 195 -16.34 -3.28 -9.71
C PRO A 195 -15.02 -4.06 -9.60
N ASP A 196 -14.39 -4.34 -10.75
CA ASP A 196 -13.01 -4.85 -10.80
C ASP A 196 -12.05 -3.74 -10.33
N PRO A 197 -11.22 -3.97 -9.28
CA PRO A 197 -10.25 -2.99 -8.79
C PRO A 197 -9.35 -2.40 -9.89
N ARG A 198 -8.97 -3.21 -10.88
CA ARG A 198 -8.08 -2.81 -11.98
C ARG A 198 -8.80 -1.96 -13.03
N ILE A 199 -10.12 -2.10 -13.15
CA ILE A 199 -10.94 -1.37 -14.14
C ILE A 199 -11.43 -0.04 -13.54
N PHE A 200 -11.89 -0.05 -12.29
CA PHE A 200 -12.47 1.13 -11.64
C PHE A 200 -11.43 2.05 -11.01
N GLY A 201 -10.17 1.64 -11.01
CA GLY A 201 -9.02 2.55 -10.86
C GLY A 201 -8.70 3.39 -12.12
N ARG A 202 -9.59 3.50 -13.14
CA ARG A 202 -9.29 4.26 -14.37
C ARG A 202 -9.16 5.78 -14.13
N GLY A 203 -8.12 6.37 -14.74
CA GLY A 203 -7.40 7.56 -14.26
C GLY A 203 -6.05 7.15 -13.66
N ALA A 204 -5.89 5.89 -13.26
CA ALA A 204 -4.68 5.31 -12.72
C ALA A 204 -4.47 3.87 -13.26
N SER A 205 -4.95 3.55 -14.47
CA SER A 205 -4.77 2.21 -15.06
C SER A 205 -3.29 1.83 -15.24
N ALA A 206 -2.44 2.82 -15.53
CA ALA A 206 -0.99 2.65 -15.56
C ALA A 206 -0.37 2.45 -14.16
N LEU A 207 -0.90 3.10 -13.13
CA LEU A 207 -0.55 2.83 -11.71
C LEU A 207 -0.93 1.39 -11.33
N MET A 208 -2.16 0.97 -11.66
CA MET A 208 -2.65 -0.39 -11.41
C MET A 208 -1.89 -1.45 -12.19
N GLY A 209 -1.41 -1.13 -13.39
CA GLY A 209 -0.59 -2.04 -14.20
C GLY A 209 0.75 -2.40 -13.56
N LYS A 210 1.26 -1.55 -12.65
CA LYS A 210 2.49 -1.81 -11.88
C LYS A 210 2.21 -2.44 -10.51
N ALA A 211 0.98 -2.39 -10.02
CA ALA A 211 0.61 -2.91 -8.72
C ALA A 211 0.69 -4.45 -8.69
N ASP A 212 1.32 -4.99 -7.64
CA ASP A 212 1.32 -6.43 -7.37
C ASP A 212 -0.04 -6.88 -6.82
N THR A 213 -0.69 -5.99 -6.06
CA THR A 213 -2.05 -6.14 -5.56
C THR A 213 -2.88 -4.88 -5.73
N ALA A 214 -4.09 -5.05 -6.25
CA ALA A 214 -5.11 -4.02 -6.29
C ALA A 214 -6.28 -4.41 -5.39
N MET A 215 -6.69 -3.52 -4.50
CA MET A 215 -7.81 -3.66 -3.59
C MET A 215 -8.86 -2.59 -3.88
N ILE A 216 -10.15 -2.94 -3.86
CA ILE A 216 -11.25 -1.98 -3.93
C ILE A 216 -12.17 -2.16 -2.74
N LEU A 217 -12.44 -1.06 -2.05
CA LEU A 217 -13.44 -0.96 -1.00
C LEU A 217 -14.65 -0.21 -1.56
N HIS A 218 -15.76 -0.93 -1.72
CA HIS A 218 -17.00 -0.39 -2.25
C HIS A 218 -18.20 -1.13 -1.68
N ASN A 219 -19.26 -0.42 -1.28
CA ASN A 219 -20.48 -1.01 -0.74
C ASN A 219 -20.20 -2.04 0.38
N ARG A 220 -19.27 -1.70 1.28
CA ARG A 220 -18.83 -2.55 2.39
C ARG A 220 -18.24 -3.91 1.98
N LYS A 221 -17.75 -4.02 0.73
CA LYS A 221 -16.99 -5.18 0.26
C LYS A 221 -15.56 -4.75 -0.03
N LEU A 222 -14.60 -5.51 0.47
CA LEU A 222 -13.20 -5.41 0.07
C LEU A 222 -12.92 -6.52 -0.94
N ARG A 223 -12.63 -6.16 -2.19
CA ARG A 223 -12.14 -7.12 -3.19
C ARG A 223 -10.67 -6.92 -3.45
N VAL A 224 -9.97 -8.02 -3.62
CA VAL A 224 -8.53 -8.08 -3.81
C VAL A 224 -8.24 -8.84 -5.09
N THR A 225 -7.42 -8.25 -5.94
CA THR A 225 -6.83 -8.89 -7.11
C THR A 225 -5.32 -8.78 -7.01
N SER A 226 -4.63 -9.88 -6.72
CA SER A 226 -3.17 -9.98 -6.63
C SER A 226 -2.58 -10.92 -7.68
N ARG A 227 -1.26 -10.98 -7.76
CA ARG A 227 -0.57 -11.99 -8.59
C ARG A 227 -0.79 -13.43 -8.10
N ALA A 228 -1.15 -13.62 -6.83
CA ALA A 228 -1.46 -14.93 -6.27
C ALA A 228 -2.91 -15.37 -6.52
N GLY A 229 -3.81 -14.47 -6.91
CA GLY A 229 -5.20 -14.79 -7.20
C GLY A 229 -6.16 -13.67 -6.82
N LYS A 230 -7.44 -14.04 -6.66
CA LYS A 230 -8.51 -13.12 -6.26
C LYS A 230 -9.04 -13.50 -4.87
N ALA A 231 -9.43 -12.51 -4.07
CA ALA A 231 -10.12 -12.69 -2.81
C ALA A 231 -11.23 -11.63 -2.66
N GLU A 232 -12.28 -11.96 -1.92
CA GLU A 232 -13.36 -11.04 -1.56
C GLU A 232 -13.67 -11.19 -0.06
N PHE A 233 -13.85 -10.06 0.61
CA PHE A 233 -14.29 -9.98 1.99
C PHE A 233 -15.57 -9.14 2.06
N LYS A 234 -16.62 -9.70 2.66
CA LYS A 234 -17.82 -8.93 3.02
C LYS A 234 -17.57 -8.35 4.41
N LEU A 235 -17.65 -7.03 4.49
CA LEU A 235 -17.31 -6.31 5.71
C LEU A 235 -18.56 -5.61 6.25
N ASN A 236 -18.62 -5.44 7.56
CA ASN A 236 -19.48 -4.45 8.22
C ASN A 236 -18.58 -3.35 8.77
N GLN A 237 -18.96 -2.09 8.58
CA GLN A 237 -18.29 -1.01 9.28
C GLN A 237 -18.91 -0.91 10.68
N ARG A 238 -18.07 -0.83 11.71
CA ARG A 238 -18.51 -0.55 13.09
C ARG A 238 -18.94 0.90 13.17
N GLU A 239 -20.18 1.16 12.74
CA GLU A 239 -20.75 2.51 12.61
C GLU A 239 -20.89 3.22 13.96
N GLU A 240 -21.06 2.47 15.04
CA GLU A 240 -21.48 3.10 16.29
C GLU A 240 -20.32 3.81 17.02
N TRP A 241 -19.05 3.43 16.81
CA TRP A 241 -17.96 3.96 17.65
C TRP A 241 -16.60 4.20 16.98
N THR A 242 -16.11 3.31 16.12
CA THR A 242 -14.69 3.34 15.69
C THR A 242 -14.47 3.48 14.18
N GLY A 243 -15.47 3.23 13.35
CA GLY A 243 -15.34 3.24 11.89
C GLY A 243 -14.51 2.08 11.30
N LEU A 244 -14.04 1.16 12.15
CA LEU A 244 -13.26 -0.02 11.77
C LEU A 244 -14.15 -1.11 11.16
N TRP A 245 -13.57 -1.94 10.31
CA TRP A 245 -14.25 -3.02 9.61
C TRP A 245 -14.17 -4.35 10.35
N GLU A 246 -15.21 -5.16 10.22
CA GLU A 246 -15.23 -6.56 10.67
C GLU A 246 -15.84 -7.46 9.60
N LEU A 247 -15.48 -8.76 9.62
CA LEU A 247 -16.09 -9.73 8.71
C LEU A 247 -17.59 -9.85 9.01
N ARG A 248 -18.39 -9.88 7.94
CA ARG A 248 -19.82 -10.17 7.97
C ARG A 248 -20.09 -11.66 7.81
#